data_AF-A0A1N6G050-F1
#
_entry.id   AF-A0A1N6G050-F1
#
_cell.length_a   1.000
_cell.length_b   1.000
_cell.length_c   1.000
_cell.angle_alpha   90.00
_cell.angle_beta   90.00
_cell.angle_gamma   90.00
#
_symmetry.space_group_name_H-M   'P 1'
#
loop_
_entity.id
_entity.type
_entity.pdbx_description
1 polymer ?
#
loop_
_entity_poly.entity_id
_entity_poly.type
_entity_poly.pdbx_seq_one_letter_code
_entity_poly.pdbx_strand_id
1 'polypeptide(L)'
;MHIGKSYKFAAFLFWTRRKIYTLIILGIIPVILYHLLGIRWLVVPWTVVSLLGTATAFIVGFKNTQTYNRTWDGHTIWTNISNSSKAWAIMCHDYFQDEAFVRKLFYRHFAWLTTLRYQMRENRIWEVADARYNAEYQRYYSIPERQHTFEDEMLKYIPKEELAHISGMHNKATQLLVLQNQTIKTAYDSEAIQLAHFIEMQRMHNNFIIQQGQCESIKETPYPRQYSIINTIFVRMFCCLLPFGMLQEFDKLNGMVAGVMKGHMIWLVVPFSVLISWMYTSLEQVGESTENPFEGSSNDVPISQICRAIEIDLREILGERELPDPIKARNDILV
;
A
#
# COMPACT_ATOMS: atom_id res chain seq x y z
N MET A 1 -6.99 3.49 0.49
CA MET A 1 -6.69 4.93 0.35
C MET A 1 -7.54 5.82 1.26
N HIS A 2 -6.89 6.65 2.07
CA HIS A 2 -7.57 7.61 2.94
C HIS A 2 -7.92 8.86 2.13
N ILE A 3 -9.21 9.21 2.08
CA ILE A 3 -9.74 10.31 1.27
C ILE A 3 -10.13 11.54 2.09
N GLY A 4 -10.03 11.48 3.42
CA GLY A 4 -10.32 12.61 4.30
C GLY A 4 -9.34 13.77 4.12
N LYS A 5 -9.80 15.00 4.38
CA LYS A 5 -9.04 16.26 4.16
C LYS A 5 -7.65 16.29 4.82
N SER A 6 -7.51 15.66 5.99
CA SER A 6 -6.24 15.52 6.67
C SER A 6 -6.24 14.32 7.61
N TYR A 7 -5.06 13.74 7.79
CA TYR A 7 -4.83 12.78 8.86
C TYR A 7 -4.92 13.49 10.22
N LYS A 8 -5.82 13.03 11.09
CA LYS A 8 -5.91 13.57 12.46
C LYS A 8 -4.62 13.25 13.21
N PHE A 9 -3.98 14.28 13.79
CA PHE A 9 -2.74 14.13 14.57
C PHE A 9 -2.87 13.06 15.68
N ALA A 10 -4.02 13.02 16.36
CA ALA A 10 -4.30 12.01 17.39
C ALA A 10 -4.29 10.56 16.84
N ALA A 11 -4.81 10.35 15.62
CA ALA A 11 -4.79 9.03 14.99
C ALA A 11 -3.34 8.60 14.64
N PHE A 12 -2.53 9.55 14.16
CA PHE A 12 -1.12 9.31 13.86
C PHE A 12 -0.29 8.99 15.12
N LEU A 13 -0.52 9.72 16.22
CA LEU A 13 0.08 9.41 17.51
C LEU A 13 -0.34 8.02 18.00
N PHE A 14 -1.62 7.67 17.87
CA PHE A 14 -2.12 6.37 18.27
C PHE A 14 -1.48 5.22 17.46
N TRP A 15 -1.30 5.42 16.15
CA TRP A 15 -0.65 4.47 15.25
C TRP A 15 0.85 4.27 15.54
N THR A 16 1.53 5.31 16.05
CA THR A 16 2.96 5.28 16.40
C THR A 16 3.24 5.06 17.89
N ARG A 17 2.21 4.96 18.74
CA ARG A 17 2.33 4.96 20.22
C ARG A 17 3.29 3.92 20.79
N ARG A 18 3.36 2.74 20.18
CA ARG A 18 4.24 1.66 20.65
C ARG A 18 5.72 2.04 20.53
N LYS A 19 6.09 2.70 19.43
CA LYS A 19 7.45 3.23 19.26
C LYS A 19 7.69 4.36 20.27
N ILE A 20 6.72 5.25 20.49
CA ILE A 20 6.82 6.32 21.51
C ILE A 20 7.12 5.75 22.90
N TYR A 21 6.44 4.70 23.34
CA TYR A 21 6.71 4.07 24.64
C TYR A 21 8.14 3.54 24.74
N THR A 22 8.64 2.87 23.70
CA THR A 22 10.03 2.40 23.65
C THR A 22 11.01 3.58 23.69
N LEU A 23 10.73 4.67 22.99
CA LEU A 23 11.57 5.87 22.96
C LEU A 23 11.59 6.59 24.32
N ILE A 24 10.46 6.63 25.04
CA ILE A 24 10.42 7.20 26.40
C ILE A 24 11.34 6.41 27.33
N ILE A 25 11.27 5.07 27.29
CA ILE A 25 12.16 4.21 28.08
C ILE A 25 13.62 4.47 27.70
N LEU A 26 13.92 4.53 26.40
CA LEU A 26 15.25 4.79 25.85
C LEU A 26 15.80 6.17 26.24
N GLY A 27 14.95 7.19 26.38
CA GLY A 27 15.33 8.53 26.82
C GLY A 27 15.53 8.62 28.33
N ILE A 28 14.74 7.90 29.13
CA ILE A 28 14.83 7.89 30.60
C ILE A 28 16.10 7.19 31.09
N ILE A 29 16.46 6.05 30.50
CA ILE A 29 17.61 5.24 30.96
C ILE A 29 18.90 6.08 31.04
N PRO A 30 19.36 6.79 29.99
CA PRO A 30 20.57 7.60 30.04
C PRO A 30 20.52 8.72 31.07
N VAL A 31 19.35 9.35 31.25
CA VAL A 31 19.15 10.41 32.26
C VAL A 31 19.33 9.86 33.66
N ILE A 32 18.75 8.69 33.96
CA ILE A 32 18.91 8.02 35.26
C ILE A 32 20.38 7.65 35.50
N LEU A 33 21.04 7.01 34.52
CA LEU A 33 22.44 6.59 34.64
C LEU A 33 23.37 7.80 34.87
N TYR A 34 23.13 8.90 34.18
CA TYR A 34 23.96 10.10 34.26
C TYR A 34 23.70 10.92 35.53
N HIS A 35 22.44 11.23 35.82
CA HIS A 35 22.05 12.16 36.88
C HIS A 35 21.91 11.50 38.25
N LEU A 36 21.31 10.30 38.33
CA LEU A 36 21.04 9.63 39.61
C LEU A 36 22.18 8.70 40.02
N LEU A 37 22.75 7.94 39.08
CA LEU A 37 23.86 7.01 39.37
C LEU A 37 25.24 7.65 39.20
N GLY A 38 25.32 8.90 38.73
CA GLY A 38 26.57 9.64 38.58
C GLY A 38 27.51 9.10 37.51
N ILE A 39 27.03 8.27 36.57
CA ILE A 39 27.85 7.63 35.53
C ILE A 39 28.07 8.63 34.37
N ARG A 40 28.99 9.57 34.56
CA ARG A 40 29.20 10.68 33.62
C ARG A 40 30.02 10.35 32.37
N TRP A 41 30.66 9.18 32.32
CA TRP A 41 31.49 8.76 31.17
C TRP A 41 30.67 8.19 30.00
N LEU A 42 29.38 7.89 30.20
CA LEU A 42 28.47 7.35 29.17
C LEU A 42 28.09 8.37 28.08
N VAL A 43 28.61 9.59 28.15
CA VAL A 43 28.24 10.64 27.20
C VAL A 43 28.90 10.40 25.85
N VAL A 44 28.09 10.51 24.80
CA VAL A 44 28.55 10.45 23.41
C VAL A 44 28.73 11.88 22.90
N PRO A 45 29.80 12.20 22.16
CA PRO A 45 29.97 13.53 21.58
C PRO A 45 28.78 13.91 20.68
N TRP A 46 28.20 15.10 20.91
CA TRP A 46 27.05 15.59 20.13
C TRP A 46 27.29 15.58 18.62
N THR A 47 28.52 15.89 18.19
CA THR A 47 28.93 15.88 16.77
C THR A 47 28.79 14.51 16.11
N VAL A 48 29.06 13.42 16.85
CA VAL A 48 28.89 12.05 16.33
C VAL A 48 27.42 11.73 16.14
N VAL A 49 26.58 12.12 17.12
CA VAL A 49 25.13 11.92 17.07
C VAL A 49 24.50 12.76 15.95
N SER A 50 24.92 14.02 15.78
CA SER A 50 24.36 14.89 14.74
C SER A 50 24.74 14.43 13.33
N LEU A 51 25.97 13.94 13.13
CA LEU A 51 26.42 13.34 11.88
C LEU A 51 25.58 12.09 11.55
N LEU A 52 25.37 11.22 12.52
CA LEU A 52 24.53 10.02 12.36
C LEU A 52 23.07 10.40 12.07
N GLY A 53 22.53 11.41 12.74
CA GLY A 53 21.17 11.92 12.49
C GLY A 53 21.01 12.48 11.07
N THR A 54 22.03 13.17 10.57
CA THR A 54 22.07 13.71 9.20
C THR A 54 22.09 12.57 8.18
N ALA A 55 22.99 11.59 8.36
CA ALA A 55 23.06 10.41 7.48
C ALA A 55 21.75 9.61 7.49
N THR A 56 21.15 9.43 8.68
CA THR A 56 19.86 8.75 8.84
C THR A 56 18.74 9.49 8.11
N ALA A 57 18.72 10.83 8.15
CA ALA A 57 17.68 11.63 7.51
C ALA A 57 17.70 11.46 5.99
N PHE A 58 18.90 11.46 5.39
CA PHE A 58 19.06 11.20 3.97
C PHE A 58 18.57 9.79 3.59
N ILE A 59 19.01 8.76 4.30
CA ILE A 59 18.64 7.36 4.00
C ILE A 59 17.12 7.15 4.13
N VAL A 60 16.51 7.70 5.18
CA VAL A 60 15.05 7.64 5.38
C VAL A 60 14.31 8.39 4.28
N GLY A 61 14.77 9.59 3.92
CA GLY A 61 14.19 10.36 2.82
C GLY A 61 14.23 9.60 1.50
N PHE A 62 15.38 9.02 1.14
CA PHE A 62 15.51 8.23 -0.08
C PHE A 62 14.59 7.00 -0.08
N LYS A 63 14.54 6.23 1.02
CA LYS A 63 13.63 5.09 1.14
C LYS A 63 12.18 5.52 0.91
N ASN A 64 11.74 6.57 1.60
CA ASN A 64 10.36 7.04 1.53
C ASN A 64 9.97 7.49 0.12
N THR A 65 10.86 8.17 -0.60
CA THR A 65 10.64 8.51 -2.02
C THR A 65 10.48 7.26 -2.88
N GLN A 66 11.33 6.24 -2.69
CA GLN A 66 11.25 5.01 -3.48
C GLN A 66 9.98 4.20 -3.19
N THR A 67 9.59 4.07 -1.92
CA THR A 67 8.35 3.38 -1.54
C THR A 67 7.12 4.15 -2.02
N TYR A 68 7.15 5.49 -1.97
CA TYR A 68 6.09 6.33 -2.52
C TYR A 68 5.94 6.14 -4.03
N ASN A 69 7.04 6.19 -4.79
CA ASN A 69 7.02 5.98 -6.25
C ASN A 69 6.39 4.63 -6.61
N ARG A 70 6.75 3.57 -5.87
CA ARG A 70 6.17 2.25 -6.07
C ARG A 70 4.66 2.20 -5.84
N THR A 71 4.16 2.92 -4.83
CA THR A 71 2.70 3.05 -4.62
C THR A 71 2.04 3.88 -5.72
N TRP A 72 2.70 4.95 -6.15
CA TRP A 72 2.24 5.77 -7.27
C TRP A 72 2.17 4.99 -8.59
N ASP A 73 3.14 4.13 -8.86
CA ASP A 73 3.15 3.23 -10.02
C ASP A 73 1.96 2.27 -9.94
N GLY A 74 1.70 1.68 -8.77
CA GLY A 74 0.51 0.86 -8.51
C GLY A 74 -0.79 1.61 -8.84
N HIS A 75 -0.94 2.84 -8.37
CA HIS A 75 -2.10 3.68 -8.69
C HIS A 75 -2.22 3.97 -10.19
N THR A 76 -1.10 4.26 -10.84
CA THR A 76 -1.03 4.55 -12.29
C THR A 76 -1.48 3.33 -13.10
N ILE A 77 -1.02 2.12 -12.74
CA ILE A 77 -1.41 0.88 -13.43
C ILE A 77 -2.92 0.65 -13.30
N TRP A 78 -3.50 0.77 -12.11
CA TRP A 78 -4.95 0.58 -11.92
C TRP A 78 -5.80 1.67 -12.59
N THR A 79 -5.28 2.89 -12.69
CA THR A 79 -5.91 3.95 -13.50
C THR A 79 -5.92 3.57 -14.98
N ASN A 80 -4.81 3.03 -15.49
CA ASN A 80 -4.71 2.55 -16.87
C ASN A 80 -5.64 1.35 -17.12
N ILE A 81 -5.72 0.40 -16.18
CA ILE A 81 -6.68 -0.73 -16.26
C ILE A 81 -8.12 -0.20 -16.37
N SER A 82 -8.49 0.80 -15.58
CA SER A 82 -9.82 1.42 -15.65
C SER A 82 -10.11 2.02 -17.03
N ASN A 83 -9.18 2.82 -17.55
CA ASN A 83 -9.33 3.45 -18.86
C ASN A 83 -9.37 2.41 -19.99
N SER A 84 -8.47 1.43 -19.98
CA SER A 84 -8.45 0.33 -20.95
C SER A 84 -9.71 -0.52 -20.89
N SER A 85 -10.27 -0.75 -19.69
CA SER A 85 -11.53 -1.49 -19.51
C SER A 85 -12.71 -0.78 -20.17
N LYS A 86 -12.81 0.55 -20.06
CA LYS A 86 -13.86 1.35 -20.73
C LYS A 86 -13.68 1.35 -22.24
N ALA A 87 -12.45 1.50 -22.72
CA ALA A 87 -12.15 1.44 -24.16
C ALA A 87 -12.48 0.05 -24.73
N TRP A 88 -12.14 -1.02 -24.01
CA TRP A 88 -12.51 -2.40 -24.34
C TRP A 88 -14.02 -2.60 -24.43
N ALA A 89 -14.77 -2.04 -23.47
CA ALA A 89 -16.23 -2.11 -23.44
C ALA A 89 -16.86 -1.45 -24.68
N ILE A 90 -16.40 -0.26 -25.04
CA ILE A 90 -16.86 0.47 -26.23
C ILE A 90 -16.54 -0.33 -27.50
N MET A 91 -15.32 -0.86 -27.65
CA MET A 91 -14.96 -1.71 -28.79
C MET A 91 -15.85 -2.94 -28.90
N CYS A 92 -16.12 -3.62 -27.79
CA CYS A 92 -17.00 -4.78 -27.78
C CYS A 92 -18.44 -4.42 -28.13
N HIS A 93 -18.96 -3.31 -27.61
CA HIS A 93 -20.31 -2.85 -27.91
C HIS A 93 -20.46 -2.47 -29.40
N ASP A 94 -19.49 -1.77 -29.98
CA ASP A 94 -19.62 -1.21 -31.32
C ASP A 94 -19.25 -2.22 -32.43
N TYR A 95 -18.31 -3.15 -32.17
CA TYR A 95 -17.83 -4.09 -33.18
C TYR A 95 -18.71 -5.33 -33.33
N PHE A 96 -19.52 -5.68 -32.33
CA PHE A 96 -20.38 -6.86 -32.35
C PHE A 96 -21.86 -6.46 -32.30
N GLN A 97 -22.69 -7.12 -33.10
CA GLN A 97 -24.13 -6.89 -33.11
C GLN A 97 -24.89 -7.80 -32.13
N ASP A 98 -24.29 -8.93 -31.73
CA ASP A 98 -24.91 -9.89 -30.81
C ASP A 98 -24.72 -9.46 -29.35
N GLU A 99 -25.79 -8.94 -28.73
CA GLU A 99 -25.80 -8.52 -27.33
C GLU A 99 -25.39 -9.64 -26.35
N ALA A 100 -25.75 -10.91 -26.64
CA ALA A 100 -25.38 -12.02 -25.78
C ALA A 100 -23.87 -12.28 -25.83
N PHE A 101 -23.26 -12.11 -27.01
CA PHE A 101 -21.82 -12.19 -27.19
C PHE A 101 -21.08 -11.05 -26.49
N VAL A 102 -21.57 -9.80 -26.64
CA VAL A 102 -21.01 -8.63 -25.93
C VAL A 102 -21.08 -8.83 -24.42
N ARG A 103 -22.25 -9.25 -23.90
CA ARG A 103 -22.42 -9.57 -22.48
C ARG A 103 -21.41 -10.62 -22.02
N LYS A 104 -21.20 -11.70 -22.79
CA LYS A 104 -20.19 -12.73 -22.46
C LYS A 104 -18.78 -12.16 -22.35
N LEU A 105 -18.38 -11.25 -23.24
CA LEU A 105 -17.05 -10.61 -23.19
C LEU A 105 -16.88 -9.71 -21.96
N PHE A 106 -17.93 -8.97 -21.58
CA PHE A 106 -17.93 -8.09 -20.40
C PHE A 106 -17.84 -8.90 -19.11
N TYR A 107 -18.63 -9.98 -19.00
CA TYR A 107 -18.63 -10.81 -17.80
C TYR A 107 -17.31 -11.56 -17.62
N ARG A 108 -16.65 -11.98 -18.70
CA ARG A 108 -15.27 -12.49 -18.62
C ARG A 108 -14.26 -11.41 -18.24
N HIS A 109 -14.47 -10.18 -18.66
CA HIS A 109 -13.65 -9.05 -18.23
C HIS A 109 -13.80 -8.80 -16.71
N PHE A 110 -15.02 -8.87 -16.19
CA PHE A 110 -15.27 -8.79 -14.75
C PHE A 110 -14.62 -9.94 -13.98
N ALA A 111 -14.65 -11.15 -14.53
CA ALA A 111 -13.97 -12.30 -13.96
C ALA A 111 -12.44 -12.08 -13.91
N TRP A 112 -11.84 -11.52 -14.96
CA TRP A 112 -10.42 -11.15 -14.98
C TRP A 112 -10.09 -10.08 -13.93
N LEU A 113 -10.84 -8.98 -13.89
CA LEU A 113 -10.67 -7.92 -12.90
C LEU A 113 -10.77 -8.45 -11.47
N THR A 114 -11.76 -9.31 -11.21
CA THR A 114 -11.96 -9.96 -9.91
C THR A 114 -10.77 -10.85 -9.57
N THR A 115 -10.29 -11.66 -10.50
CA THR A 115 -9.16 -12.55 -10.28
C THR A 115 -7.88 -11.76 -9.99
N LEU A 116 -7.59 -10.73 -10.79
CA LEU A 116 -6.44 -9.86 -10.57
C LEU A 116 -6.52 -9.17 -9.21
N ARG A 117 -7.70 -8.64 -8.84
CA ARG A 117 -7.93 -8.03 -7.54
C ARG A 117 -7.66 -9.00 -6.39
N TYR A 118 -8.16 -10.23 -6.45
CA TYR A 118 -7.91 -11.24 -5.43
C TYR A 118 -6.43 -11.64 -5.36
N GLN A 119 -5.76 -11.83 -6.50
CA GLN A 119 -4.31 -12.09 -6.56
C GLN A 119 -3.50 -10.97 -5.91
N MET A 120 -3.87 -9.71 -6.14
CA MET A 120 -3.22 -8.55 -5.52
C MET A 120 -3.40 -8.51 -4.00
N ARG A 121 -4.47 -9.11 -3.47
CA ARG A 121 -4.76 -9.21 -2.03
C ARG A 121 -4.18 -10.45 -1.34
N GLU A 122 -3.55 -11.36 -2.09
CA GLU A 122 -2.88 -12.52 -1.49
C GLU A 122 -1.70 -12.09 -0.62
N ASN A 123 -1.59 -12.61 0.59
CA ASN A 123 -0.47 -12.25 1.47
C ASN A 123 0.87 -12.74 0.92
N ARG A 124 1.91 -11.90 1.06
CA ARG A 124 3.32 -12.28 0.88
C ARG A 124 4.07 -12.17 2.21
N ILE A 125 5.16 -12.93 2.37
CA ILE A 125 5.90 -13.01 3.65
C ILE A 125 6.50 -11.67 4.11
N TRP A 126 6.61 -10.71 3.21
CA TRP A 126 7.27 -9.44 3.43
C TRP A 126 6.31 -8.25 3.53
N GLU A 127 5.02 -8.54 3.45
CA GLU A 127 3.94 -7.58 3.61
C GLU A 127 3.67 -7.29 5.09
N VAL A 128 3.13 -6.10 5.36
CA VAL A 128 3.04 -5.54 6.73
C VAL A 128 1.60 -5.23 7.14
N ALA A 129 0.60 -5.60 6.36
CA ALA A 129 -0.81 -5.43 6.68
C ALA A 129 -1.17 -6.10 8.02
N ASP A 130 -0.59 -7.27 8.30
CA ASP A 130 -0.85 -8.01 9.54
C ASP A 130 0.08 -7.60 10.69
N ALA A 131 0.97 -6.61 10.47
CA ALA A 131 1.75 -6.02 11.54
C ALA A 131 0.81 -5.44 12.61
N ARG A 132 1.15 -5.60 13.90
CA ARG A 132 0.25 -5.26 15.02
C ARG A 132 -0.28 -3.82 14.99
N TYR A 133 0.47 -2.88 14.42
CA TYR A 133 0.07 -1.48 14.30
C TYR A 133 -0.92 -1.25 13.15
N ASN A 134 -0.89 -2.06 12.09
CA ASN A 134 -1.82 -2.01 10.96
C ASN A 134 -3.08 -2.85 11.19
N ALA A 135 -2.94 -4.02 11.82
CA ALA A 135 -4.05 -4.91 12.14
C ALA A 135 -5.11 -4.24 13.05
N GLU A 136 -4.68 -3.33 13.94
CA GLU A 136 -5.60 -2.55 14.77
C GLU A 136 -6.41 -1.56 13.93
N TYR A 137 -5.78 -0.96 12.90
CA TYR A 137 -6.41 0.01 12.02
C TYR A 137 -7.38 -0.64 11.03
N GLN A 138 -7.17 -1.92 10.67
CA GLN A 138 -8.09 -2.71 9.86
C GLN A 138 -9.48 -2.85 10.48
N ARG A 139 -9.66 -2.61 11.79
CA ARG A 139 -10.98 -2.64 12.43
C ARG A 139 -11.91 -1.51 11.96
N TYR A 140 -11.36 -0.46 11.36
CA TYR A 140 -12.12 0.71 10.92
C TYR A 140 -12.66 0.61 9.49
N TYR A 141 -12.30 -0.42 8.73
CA TYR A 141 -12.75 -0.63 7.36
C TYR A 141 -12.83 -2.12 7.04
N SER A 142 -13.36 -2.48 5.88
CA SER A 142 -13.48 -3.86 5.44
C SER A 142 -12.88 -4.03 4.07
N ILE A 143 -12.11 -5.09 3.90
CA ILE A 143 -11.54 -5.50 2.61
C ILE A 143 -12.49 -6.54 2.00
N PRO A 144 -13.19 -6.24 0.89
CA PRO A 144 -14.19 -7.15 0.32
C PRO A 144 -13.65 -8.55 0.03
N GLU A 145 -12.40 -8.64 -0.42
CA GLU A 145 -11.73 -9.91 -0.77
C GLU A 145 -11.41 -10.78 0.45
N ARG A 146 -11.56 -10.24 1.67
CA ARG A 146 -11.46 -11.00 2.92
C ARG A 146 -12.83 -11.42 3.48
N GLN A 147 -13.92 -10.92 2.90
CA GLN A 147 -15.29 -11.21 3.34
C GLN A 147 -15.97 -12.30 2.52
N HIS A 148 -15.64 -12.38 1.24
CA HIS A 148 -16.17 -13.37 0.31
C HIS A 148 -15.06 -14.25 -0.21
N THR A 149 -15.38 -15.50 -0.52
CA THR A 149 -14.41 -16.40 -1.15
C THR A 149 -14.21 -16.01 -2.61
N PHE A 150 -13.05 -16.37 -3.16
CA PHE A 150 -12.77 -16.16 -4.58
C PHE A 150 -13.82 -16.87 -5.44
N GLU A 151 -14.17 -18.10 -5.09
CA GLU A 151 -15.12 -18.93 -5.81
C GLU A 151 -16.52 -18.31 -5.83
N ASP A 152 -17.02 -17.83 -4.69
CA ASP A 152 -18.35 -17.22 -4.58
C ASP A 152 -18.46 -15.93 -5.41
N GLU A 153 -17.41 -15.11 -5.44
CA GLU A 153 -17.38 -13.91 -6.28
C GLU A 153 -17.31 -14.25 -7.77
N MET A 154 -16.52 -15.26 -8.16
CA MET A 154 -16.34 -15.63 -9.56
C MET A 154 -17.60 -16.24 -10.18
N LEU A 155 -18.41 -16.97 -9.41
CA LEU A 155 -19.68 -17.55 -9.87
C LEU A 155 -20.71 -16.50 -10.29
N LYS A 156 -20.52 -15.22 -9.93
CA LYS A 156 -21.35 -14.10 -10.43
C LYS A 156 -21.07 -13.78 -11.89
N TYR A 157 -19.89 -14.15 -12.40
CA TYR A 157 -19.37 -13.71 -13.69
C TYR A 157 -19.21 -14.84 -14.69
N ILE A 158 -18.84 -16.04 -14.25
CA ILE A 158 -18.59 -17.20 -15.13
C ILE A 158 -19.31 -18.46 -14.63
N PRO A 159 -19.67 -19.39 -15.54
CA PRO A 159 -20.25 -20.67 -15.17
C PRO A 159 -19.31 -21.51 -14.30
N LYS A 160 -19.90 -22.44 -13.53
CA LYS A 160 -19.17 -23.30 -12.60
C LYS A 160 -18.13 -24.19 -13.31
N GLU A 161 -18.43 -24.62 -14.53
CA GLU A 161 -17.55 -25.46 -15.35
C GLU A 161 -16.29 -24.69 -15.76
N GLU A 162 -16.44 -23.42 -16.17
CA GLU A 162 -15.34 -22.54 -16.54
C GLU A 162 -14.49 -22.19 -15.30
N LEU A 163 -15.14 -21.92 -14.16
CA LEU A 163 -14.44 -21.70 -12.89
C LEU A 163 -13.62 -22.91 -12.45
N ALA A 164 -14.16 -24.13 -12.55
CA ALA A 164 -13.44 -25.34 -12.19
C ALA A 164 -12.15 -25.52 -13.03
N HIS A 165 -12.20 -25.15 -14.32
CA HIS A 165 -11.03 -25.15 -15.18
C HIS A 165 -9.98 -24.11 -14.75
N ILE A 166 -10.41 -22.86 -14.50
CA ILE A 166 -9.51 -21.75 -14.12
C ILE A 166 -8.89 -21.97 -12.74
N SER A 167 -9.65 -22.47 -11.77
CA SER A 167 -9.19 -22.65 -10.39
C SER A 167 -8.00 -23.61 -10.27
N GLY A 168 -7.83 -24.55 -11.21
CA GLY A 168 -6.69 -25.47 -11.25
C GLY A 168 -5.42 -24.89 -11.89
N MET A 169 -5.48 -23.67 -12.43
CA MET A 169 -4.36 -23.04 -13.15
C MET A 169 -3.45 -22.24 -12.22
N HIS A 170 -2.16 -22.16 -12.55
CA HIS A 170 -1.19 -21.40 -11.76
C HIS A 170 -1.46 -19.89 -11.79
N ASN A 171 -1.46 -19.28 -12.98
CA ASN A 171 -1.86 -17.88 -13.15
C ASN A 171 -3.29 -17.77 -13.69
N LYS A 172 -4.25 -17.74 -12.76
CA LYS A 172 -5.69 -17.70 -13.05
C LYS A 172 -6.09 -16.49 -13.91
N ALA A 173 -5.55 -15.30 -13.62
CA ALA A 173 -5.87 -14.08 -14.36
C ALA A 173 -5.39 -14.14 -15.82
N THR A 174 -4.18 -14.64 -16.08
CA THR A 174 -3.70 -14.82 -17.46
C THR A 174 -4.58 -15.79 -18.24
N GLN A 175 -5.06 -16.87 -17.61
CA GLN A 175 -5.92 -17.84 -18.30
C GLN A 175 -7.29 -17.25 -18.67
N LEU A 176 -7.84 -16.35 -17.85
CA LEU A 176 -9.06 -15.62 -18.21
C LEU A 176 -8.86 -14.73 -19.44
N LEU A 177 -7.71 -14.06 -19.53
CA LEU A 177 -7.34 -13.30 -20.73
C LEU A 177 -7.22 -14.23 -21.95
N VAL A 178 -6.56 -15.38 -21.82
CA VAL A 178 -6.49 -16.38 -22.91
C VAL A 178 -7.88 -16.83 -23.37
N LEU A 179 -8.80 -17.13 -22.45
CA LEU A 179 -10.18 -17.52 -22.77
C LEU A 179 -10.95 -16.40 -23.47
N GLN A 180 -10.78 -15.15 -23.02
CA GLN A 180 -11.36 -13.99 -23.67
C GLN A 180 -10.82 -13.86 -25.10
N ASN A 181 -9.50 -14.00 -25.28
CA ASN A 181 -8.85 -13.93 -26.58
C ASN A 181 -9.33 -15.01 -27.55
N GLN A 182 -9.44 -16.26 -27.08
CA GLN A 182 -9.97 -17.36 -27.88
C GLN A 182 -11.39 -17.07 -28.38
N THR A 183 -12.22 -16.39 -27.59
CA THR A 183 -13.59 -16.04 -28.01
C THR A 183 -13.63 -14.93 -29.05
N ILE A 184 -12.74 -13.94 -28.94
CA ILE A 184 -12.55 -12.95 -30.01
C ILE A 184 -12.11 -13.65 -31.30
N LYS A 185 -11.16 -14.59 -31.18
CA LYS A 185 -10.68 -15.37 -32.32
C LYS A 185 -11.79 -16.19 -32.97
N THR A 186 -12.63 -16.88 -32.21
CA THR A 186 -13.78 -17.61 -32.76
C THR A 186 -14.71 -16.69 -33.55
N ALA A 187 -14.96 -15.47 -33.06
CA ALA A 187 -15.81 -14.51 -33.77
C ALA A 187 -15.16 -13.98 -35.05
N TYR A 188 -13.84 -13.85 -35.08
CA TYR A 188 -13.11 -13.54 -36.31
C TYR A 188 -13.14 -14.70 -37.31
N ASP A 189 -12.86 -15.93 -36.83
CA ASP A 189 -12.86 -17.14 -37.65
C ASP A 189 -14.27 -17.44 -38.24
N SER A 190 -15.33 -16.98 -37.58
CA SER A 190 -16.72 -17.03 -38.08
C SER A 190 -17.16 -15.80 -38.88
N GLU A 191 -16.23 -14.90 -39.24
CA GLU A 191 -16.48 -13.67 -40.00
C GLU A 191 -17.48 -12.70 -39.34
N ALA A 192 -17.71 -12.79 -38.02
CA ALA A 192 -18.60 -11.89 -37.29
C ALA A 192 -17.99 -10.49 -37.10
N ILE A 193 -16.66 -10.36 -37.23
CA ILE A 193 -15.92 -9.10 -37.21
C ILE A 193 -14.88 -9.04 -38.32
N GLN A 194 -14.52 -7.82 -38.72
CA GLN A 194 -13.51 -7.56 -39.73
C GLN A 194 -12.08 -7.66 -39.16
N LEU A 195 -11.09 -7.89 -40.03
CA LEU A 195 -9.68 -7.97 -39.65
C LEU A 195 -9.20 -6.72 -38.89
N ALA A 196 -9.64 -5.53 -39.29
CA ALA A 196 -9.28 -4.29 -38.60
C ALA A 196 -9.76 -4.28 -37.14
N HIS A 197 -11.02 -4.67 -36.89
CA HIS A 197 -11.58 -4.79 -35.55
C HIS A 197 -10.82 -5.83 -34.72
N PHE A 198 -10.51 -6.99 -35.32
CA PHE A 198 -9.75 -8.04 -34.67
C PHE A 198 -8.36 -7.54 -34.22
N ILE A 199 -7.63 -6.84 -35.10
CA ILE A 199 -6.30 -6.29 -34.78
C ILE A 199 -6.37 -5.28 -33.62
N GLU A 200 -7.33 -4.35 -33.63
CA GLU A 200 -7.46 -3.38 -32.53
C GLU A 200 -7.82 -4.05 -31.20
N MET A 201 -8.71 -5.06 -31.24
CA MET A 201 -9.03 -5.85 -30.05
C MET A 201 -7.84 -6.63 -29.52
N GLN A 202 -7.00 -7.23 -30.39
CA GLN A 202 -5.75 -7.88 -29.96
C GLN A 202 -4.79 -6.88 -29.30
N ARG A 203 -4.69 -5.65 -29.80
CA ARG A 203 -3.87 -4.60 -29.17
C ARG A 203 -4.40 -4.25 -27.78
N MET A 204 -5.72 -4.09 -27.63
CA MET A 204 -6.32 -3.84 -26.31
C MET A 204 -6.07 -5.00 -25.36
N HIS A 205 -6.18 -6.23 -25.84
CA HIS A 205 -5.90 -7.42 -25.05
C HIS A 205 -4.45 -7.50 -24.58
N ASN A 206 -3.50 -7.20 -25.47
CA ASN A 206 -2.08 -7.11 -25.11
C ASN A 206 -1.81 -6.03 -24.06
N ASN A 207 -2.54 -4.91 -24.08
CA ASN A 207 -2.44 -3.89 -23.05
C ASN A 207 -2.85 -4.41 -21.66
N PHE A 208 -3.92 -5.21 -21.57
CA PHE A 208 -4.31 -5.84 -20.30
C PHE A 208 -3.25 -6.82 -19.78
N ILE A 209 -2.63 -7.60 -20.68
CA ILE A 209 -1.52 -8.50 -20.31
C ILE A 209 -0.34 -7.70 -19.74
N ILE A 210 0.03 -6.58 -20.39
CA ILE A 210 1.12 -5.70 -19.91
C ILE A 210 0.77 -5.12 -18.54
N GLN A 211 -0.44 -4.59 -18.36
CA GLN A 211 -0.89 -4.01 -17.10
C GLN A 211 -0.95 -5.05 -15.97
N GLN A 212 -1.42 -6.26 -16.26
CA GLN A 212 -1.39 -7.38 -15.34
C GLN A 212 0.05 -7.72 -14.92
N GLY A 213 0.95 -7.87 -15.89
CA GLY A 213 2.37 -8.17 -15.61
C GLY A 213 3.05 -7.07 -14.79
N GLN A 214 2.66 -5.81 -14.96
CA GLN A 214 3.13 -4.70 -14.12
C GLN A 214 2.63 -4.82 -12.67
N CYS A 215 1.35 -5.15 -12.47
CA CYS A 215 0.79 -5.44 -11.15
C CYS A 215 1.51 -6.60 -10.47
N GLU A 216 1.68 -7.72 -11.18
CA GLU A 216 2.38 -8.91 -10.68
C GLU A 216 3.84 -8.60 -10.35
N SER A 217 4.54 -7.85 -11.19
CA SER A 217 5.92 -7.43 -10.93
C SER A 217 6.05 -6.63 -9.65
N ILE A 218 5.14 -5.67 -9.41
CA ILE A 218 5.08 -4.94 -8.13
C ILE A 218 4.78 -5.93 -7.00
N LYS A 219 3.76 -6.78 -7.13
CA LYS A 219 3.35 -7.70 -6.06
C LYS A 219 4.47 -8.69 -5.67
N GLU A 220 5.13 -9.30 -6.65
CA GLU A 220 6.12 -10.37 -6.44
C GLU A 220 7.54 -9.86 -6.19
N THR A 221 7.86 -8.63 -6.58
CA THR A 221 9.20 -8.05 -6.39
C THR A 221 9.18 -7.01 -5.28
N PRO A 222 9.57 -7.35 -4.04
CA PRO A 222 9.61 -6.39 -2.94
C PRO A 222 10.69 -5.33 -3.13
N TYR A 223 10.58 -4.23 -2.37
CA TYR A 223 11.69 -3.29 -2.24
C TYR A 223 12.94 -4.04 -1.72
N PRO A 224 14.13 -3.82 -2.32
CA PRO A 224 15.34 -4.54 -1.94
C PRO A 224 15.59 -4.58 -0.43
N ARG A 225 15.52 -5.79 0.15
CA ARG A 225 15.54 -6.00 1.61
C ARG A 225 16.81 -5.49 2.28
N GLN A 226 17.94 -5.52 1.58
CA GLN A 226 19.21 -4.95 2.03
C GLN A 226 19.12 -3.43 2.30
N TYR A 227 18.34 -2.68 1.52
CA TYR A 227 18.15 -1.25 1.77
C TYR A 227 17.19 -1.02 2.94
N SER A 228 16.16 -1.85 3.08
CA SER A 228 15.22 -1.76 4.19
C SER A 228 15.90 -2.03 5.55
N ILE A 229 16.74 -3.07 5.64
CA ILE A 229 17.48 -3.39 6.88
C ILE A 229 18.49 -2.29 7.25
N ILE A 230 19.21 -1.73 6.27
CA ILE A 230 20.17 -0.64 6.50
C ILE A 230 19.45 0.57 7.10
N ASN A 231 18.30 0.95 6.56
CA ASN A 231 17.50 2.05 7.08
C ASN A 231 17.12 1.81 8.55
N THR A 232 16.59 0.63 8.86
CA THR A 232 16.23 0.27 10.24
C THR A 232 17.41 0.26 11.20
N ILE A 233 18.57 -0.23 10.76
CA ILE A 233 19.80 -0.19 11.57
C ILE A 233 20.19 1.25 11.89
N PHE A 234 20.19 2.14 10.90
CA PHE A 234 20.56 3.55 11.08
C PHE A 234 19.58 4.28 12.01
N VAL A 235 18.28 4.14 11.80
CA VAL A 235 17.25 4.75 12.65
C VAL A 235 17.38 4.27 14.09
N ARG A 236 17.57 2.96 14.30
CA ARG A 236 17.75 2.39 15.65
C ARG A 236 19.03 2.88 16.32
N MET A 237 20.16 2.85 15.62
CA MET A 237 21.43 3.36 16.15
C MET A 237 21.32 4.84 16.53
N PHE A 238 20.73 5.66 15.66
CA PHE A 238 20.50 7.07 15.93
C PHE A 238 19.63 7.27 17.17
N CYS A 239 18.47 6.61 17.26
CA CYS A 239 17.57 6.76 18.40
C CYS A 239 18.23 6.30 19.71
N CYS A 240 19.03 5.22 19.68
CA CYS A 240 19.75 4.74 20.85
C CYS A 240 20.82 5.71 21.34
N LEU A 241 21.57 6.35 20.42
CA LEU A 241 22.68 7.25 20.77
C LEU A 241 22.21 8.67 21.09
N LEU A 242 21.08 9.10 20.53
CA LEU A 242 20.55 10.45 20.69
C LEU A 242 20.46 10.94 22.14
N PRO A 243 19.79 10.24 23.07
CA PRO A 243 19.68 10.72 24.44
C PRO A 243 21.04 10.85 25.13
N PHE A 244 22.02 9.97 24.84
CA PHE A 244 23.38 10.08 25.39
C PHE A 244 24.11 11.33 24.88
N GLY A 245 23.93 11.71 23.61
CA GLY A 245 24.52 12.93 23.04
C GLY A 245 23.95 14.22 23.63
N MET A 246 22.69 14.19 24.08
CA MET A 246 21.99 15.36 24.61
C MET A 246 22.32 15.63 26.08
N LEU A 247 22.82 14.63 26.83
CA LEU A 247 23.10 14.76 28.27
C LEU A 247 23.98 15.98 28.61
N GLN A 248 25.14 16.10 27.96
CA GLN A 248 26.07 17.21 28.20
C GLN A 248 25.49 18.56 27.76
N GLU A 249 24.76 18.60 26.65
CA GLU A 249 24.21 19.85 26.14
C GLU A 249 23.14 20.42 27.08
N PHE A 250 22.27 19.58 27.63
CA PHE A 250 21.29 20.01 28.64
C PHE A 250 21.90 20.22 30.03
N ASP A 251 22.98 19.52 30.39
CA ASP A 251 23.67 19.76 31.65
C ASP A 251 24.37 21.13 31.66
N LYS A 252 25.00 21.54 30.55
CA LYS A 252 25.59 22.89 30.41
C LYS A 252 24.57 24.01 30.67
N LEU A 253 23.31 23.80 30.26
CA LEU A 253 22.23 24.77 30.48
C LEU A 253 21.88 24.96 31.97
N ASN A 254 22.17 24.00 32.85
CA ASN A 254 21.97 24.16 34.29
C ASN A 254 22.74 25.36 34.87
N GLY A 255 23.90 25.69 34.29
CA GLY A 255 24.71 26.84 34.71
C GLY A 255 24.15 28.20 34.28
N MET A 256 23.30 28.22 33.25
CA MET A 256 22.78 29.45 32.64
C MET A 256 21.36 29.81 33.11
N VAL A 257 20.62 28.84 33.67
CA VAL A 257 19.23 29.01 34.07
C VAL A 257 19.11 29.26 35.58
N ALA A 258 18.42 30.34 35.96
CA ALA A 258 18.01 30.61 37.33
C ALA A 258 16.52 30.24 37.56
N GLY A 259 16.15 29.93 38.80
CA GLY A 259 14.76 29.62 39.19
C GLY A 259 14.49 28.11 39.40
N VAL A 260 13.21 27.72 39.35
CA VAL A 260 12.71 26.37 39.68
C VAL A 260 13.33 25.27 38.81
N MET A 261 13.81 25.63 37.62
CA MET A 261 14.39 24.72 36.64
C MET A 261 15.90 24.48 36.83
N LYS A 262 16.56 25.19 37.74
CA LYS A 262 17.99 25.04 38.02
C LYS A 262 18.29 23.64 38.56
N GLY A 263 19.20 22.92 37.91
CA GLY A 263 19.56 21.54 38.27
C GLY A 263 18.63 20.46 37.70
N HIS A 264 17.51 20.84 37.07
CA HIS A 264 16.56 19.92 36.46
C HIS A 264 16.61 19.90 34.93
N MET A 265 17.49 20.69 34.29
CA MET A 265 17.54 20.79 32.82
C MET A 265 17.88 19.47 32.13
N ILE A 266 18.63 18.58 32.78
CA ILE A 266 18.97 17.26 32.23
C ILE A 266 17.70 16.44 31.94
N TRP A 267 16.61 16.62 32.70
CA TRP A 267 15.36 15.91 32.45
C TRP A 267 14.69 16.29 31.13
N LEU A 268 15.03 17.44 30.53
CA LEU A 268 14.57 17.82 29.20
C LEU A 268 15.15 16.92 28.09
N VAL A 269 16.21 16.17 28.36
CA VAL A 269 16.72 15.15 27.43
C VAL A 269 15.61 14.17 27.05
N VAL A 270 14.73 13.78 27.98
CA VAL A 270 13.66 12.82 27.71
C VAL A 270 12.66 13.35 26.66
N PRO A 271 11.92 14.45 26.87
CA PRO A 271 10.95 14.92 25.89
C PRO A 271 11.58 15.29 24.54
N PHE A 272 12.79 15.87 24.53
CA PHE A 272 13.44 16.26 23.27
C PHE A 272 14.01 15.07 22.49
N SER A 273 14.63 14.08 23.16
CA SER A 273 15.08 12.86 22.49
C SER A 273 13.90 12.04 21.96
N VAL A 274 12.81 11.93 22.74
CA VAL A 274 11.57 11.27 22.31
C VAL A 274 11.00 11.96 21.09
N LEU A 275 10.89 13.29 21.09
CA LEU A 275 10.35 14.05 19.95
C LEU A 275 11.16 13.80 18.67
N ILE A 276 12.49 13.98 18.73
CA ILE A 276 13.36 13.82 17.56
C ILE A 276 13.37 12.36 17.10
N SER A 277 13.57 11.40 17.99
CA SER A 277 13.53 9.97 17.64
C SER A 277 12.17 9.53 17.09
N TRP A 278 11.07 10.11 17.60
CA TRP A 278 9.73 9.86 17.10
C TRP A 278 9.58 10.32 15.65
N MET A 279 10.18 11.47 15.27
CA MET A 279 10.17 11.92 13.87
C MET A 279 10.81 10.88 12.93
N TYR A 280 12.01 10.38 13.26
CA TYR A 280 12.71 9.40 12.41
C TYR A 280 12.00 8.06 12.36
N THR A 281 11.58 7.54 13.51
CA THR A 281 10.88 6.25 13.58
C THR A 281 9.49 6.29 12.95
N SER A 282 8.84 7.45 12.94
CA SER A 282 7.58 7.69 12.22
C SER A 282 7.79 7.73 10.72
N LEU A 283 8.82 8.44 10.24
CA LEU A 283 9.16 8.45 8.82
C LEU A 283 9.49 7.05 8.30
N GLU A 284 10.24 6.26 9.06
CA GLU A 284 10.52 4.85 8.75
C GLU A 284 9.23 4.02 8.66
N GLN A 285 8.30 4.19 9.62
CA GLN A 285 7.04 3.45 9.67
C GLN A 285 6.11 3.82 8.49
N VAL A 286 6.07 5.10 8.11
CA VAL A 286 5.33 5.58 6.94
C VAL A 286 5.88 4.95 5.66
N GLY A 287 7.20 4.95 5.48
CA GLY A 287 7.84 4.31 4.32
C GLY A 287 7.53 2.82 4.24
N GLU A 288 7.66 2.09 5.35
CA GLU A 288 7.31 0.66 5.43
C GLU A 288 5.84 0.39 5.06
N SER A 289 4.92 1.23 5.55
CA SER A 289 3.48 1.08 5.29
C SER A 289 3.04 1.56 3.90
N THR A 290 3.94 2.15 3.13
CA THR A 290 3.73 2.60 1.74
C THR A 290 4.47 1.68 0.76
N GLU A 291 5.19 0.66 1.25
CA GLU A 291 6.06 -0.19 0.42
C GLU A 291 5.26 -1.13 -0.49
N ASN A 292 4.09 -1.63 -0.05
CA ASN A 292 3.27 -2.55 -0.83
C ASN A 292 1.87 -1.94 -1.07
N PRO A 293 1.52 -1.56 -2.31
CA PRO A 293 0.31 -0.79 -2.59
C PRO A 293 -0.99 -1.59 -2.63
N PHE A 294 -0.93 -2.91 -2.42
CA PHE A 294 -1.99 -3.84 -2.80
C PHE A 294 -2.51 -4.69 -1.62
N GLU A 295 -2.04 -4.46 -0.40
CA GLU A 295 -2.41 -5.27 0.76
C GLU A 295 -3.85 -5.02 1.25
N GLY A 296 -4.41 -3.87 0.86
CA GLY A 296 -5.71 -3.39 1.30
C GLY A 296 -5.61 -2.50 2.54
N SER A 297 -4.43 -1.95 2.83
CA SER A 297 -4.23 -0.98 3.90
C SER A 297 -4.99 0.33 3.64
N SER A 298 -5.11 1.16 4.68
CA SER A 298 -5.83 2.42 4.58
C SER A 298 -5.24 3.38 3.57
N ASN A 299 -3.96 3.28 3.22
CA ASN A 299 -3.29 4.13 2.23
C ASN A 299 -3.02 3.47 0.88
N ASP A 300 -3.41 2.21 0.74
CA ASP A 300 -3.19 1.44 -0.47
C ASP A 300 -4.08 1.91 -1.62
N VAL A 301 -3.72 1.48 -2.82
CA VAL A 301 -4.52 1.70 -4.02
C VAL A 301 -5.91 1.11 -3.80
N PRO A 302 -7.00 1.87 -4.05
CA PRO A 302 -8.35 1.44 -3.77
C PRO A 302 -8.88 0.50 -4.88
N ILE A 303 -8.20 -0.63 -5.06
CA ILE A 303 -8.46 -1.58 -6.16
C ILE A 303 -9.92 -2.05 -6.14
N SER A 304 -10.47 -2.30 -4.96
CA SER A 304 -11.83 -2.85 -4.86
C SER A 304 -12.84 -1.83 -5.38
N GLN A 305 -12.69 -0.56 -5.01
CA GLN A 305 -13.51 0.53 -5.55
C GLN A 305 -13.29 0.75 -7.05
N ILE A 306 -12.05 0.69 -7.54
CA ILE A 306 -11.77 0.84 -8.98
C ILE A 306 -12.48 -0.26 -9.77
N CYS A 307 -12.36 -1.53 -9.34
CA CYS A 307 -13.06 -2.65 -9.97
C CYS A 307 -14.59 -2.46 -9.93
N ARG A 308 -15.15 -2.00 -8.80
CA ARG A 308 -16.60 -1.72 -8.70
C ARG A 308 -17.03 -0.60 -9.64
N ALA A 309 -16.24 0.46 -9.78
CA ALA A 309 -16.54 1.55 -10.72
C ALA A 309 -16.52 1.06 -12.17
N ILE A 310 -15.52 0.25 -12.55
CA ILE A 310 -15.47 -0.37 -13.89
C ILE A 310 -16.69 -1.27 -14.10
N GLU A 311 -17.07 -2.08 -13.11
CA GLU A 311 -18.25 -2.96 -13.20
C GLU A 311 -19.53 -2.16 -13.44
N ILE A 312 -19.75 -1.06 -12.71
CA ILE A 312 -20.91 -0.18 -12.89
C ILE A 312 -20.92 0.41 -14.30
N ASP A 313 -19.84 1.05 -14.73
CA ASP A 313 -19.75 1.71 -16.04
C ASP A 313 -20.01 0.73 -17.19
N LEU A 314 -19.46 -0.49 -17.11
CA LEU A 314 -19.65 -1.51 -18.16
C LEU A 314 -21.07 -2.08 -18.15
N ARG A 315 -21.68 -2.29 -16.98
CA ARG A 315 -23.09 -2.73 -16.91
C ARG A 315 -24.05 -1.66 -17.42
N GLU A 316 -23.74 -0.38 -17.23
CA GLU A 316 -24.49 0.73 -17.84
C GLU A 316 -24.42 0.69 -19.36
N ILE A 317 -23.24 0.44 -19.95
CA ILE A 317 -23.08 0.26 -21.41
C ILE A 317 -23.93 -0.92 -21.93
N LEU A 318 -24.08 -1.99 -21.14
CA LEU A 318 -24.96 -3.13 -21.48
C LEU A 318 -26.47 -2.82 -21.32
N GLY A 319 -26.83 -1.64 -20.79
CA GLY A 319 -28.21 -1.30 -20.48
C GLY A 319 -28.81 -2.06 -19.28
N GLU A 320 -27.97 -2.66 -18.43
CA GLU A 320 -28.43 -3.34 -17.22
C GLU A 320 -28.99 -2.31 -16.21
N ARG A 321 -30.15 -2.61 -15.60
CA ARG A 321 -30.80 -1.71 -14.64
C ARG A 321 -30.40 -1.97 -13.19
N GLU A 322 -30.04 -3.21 -12.87
CA GLU A 322 -29.59 -3.61 -11.55
C GLU A 322 -28.09 -3.46 -11.46
N LEU A 323 -27.65 -2.25 -11.10
CA LEU A 323 -26.24 -1.94 -10.93
C LEU A 323 -25.80 -2.21 -9.49
N PRO A 324 -24.58 -2.73 -9.27
CA PRO A 324 -24.06 -2.90 -7.93
C PRO A 324 -23.77 -1.54 -7.27
N ASP A 325 -23.99 -1.45 -5.96
CA ASP A 325 -23.74 -0.20 -5.24
C ASP A 325 -22.26 0.25 -5.32
N PRO A 326 -21.97 1.56 -5.49
CA PRO A 326 -20.62 2.07 -5.36
C PRO A 326 -20.02 1.76 -3.98
N ILE A 327 -18.75 1.36 -3.94
CA ILE A 327 -18.04 1.20 -2.67
C ILE A 327 -17.80 2.59 -2.07
N LYS A 328 -18.46 2.86 -0.94
CA LYS A 328 -18.32 4.12 -0.20
C LYS A 328 -17.21 3.99 0.84
N ALA A 329 -16.52 5.11 1.09
CA ALA A 329 -15.51 5.16 2.13
C ALA A 329 -16.13 4.89 3.52
N ARG A 330 -15.43 4.10 4.33
CA ARG A 330 -15.75 3.87 5.75
C ARG A 330 -14.66 4.48 6.60
N ASN A 331 -15.00 5.37 7.52
CA ASN A 331 -14.03 6.13 8.31
C ASN A 331 -12.96 6.83 7.46
N ASP A 332 -13.39 7.51 6.38
CA ASP A 332 -12.53 8.17 5.40
C ASP A 332 -11.57 7.25 4.63
N ILE A 333 -11.77 5.92 4.68
CA ILE A 333 -10.94 4.93 4.01
C ILE A 333 -11.73 4.26 2.89
N LEU A 334 -11.17 4.31 1.69
CA LEU A 334 -11.66 3.66 0.48
C LEU A 334 -10.73 2.50 0.13
N VAL A 335 -11.25 1.31 -0.15
CA VAL A 335 -10.47 0.07 -0.37
C VAL A 335 -10.54 -0.38 -1.82
#